data_AF-A0A1Y1L0I0-F1
#
_entry.id   AF-A0A1Y1L0I0-F1
#
_cell.length_a   1.000
_cell.length_b   1.000
_cell.length_c   1.000
_cell.angle_alpha   90.00
_cell.angle_beta   90.00
_cell.angle_gamma   90.00
#
_symmetry.space_group_name_H-M   'P 1'
#
loop_
_entity.id
_entity.type
_entity.pdbx_description
1 polymer ?
#
loop_
_entity_poly.entity_id
_entity_poly.type
_entity_poly.pdbx_seq_one_letter_code
_entity_poly.pdbx_strand_id
1 'polypeptide(L)'
;MDTYLTVHRITFPVPEKENSKIKTMEFLSACSDFLKLIDLLGKSFAPAIYDISGNIAKITNVYQDDCDKYEYLEDMVLAERVEGKQLATDALMWLRRALNFLIAFFELLCTDESKQEDLGAFVREAYSNTLKMYHGWITKSLFNVCYSQCPLCLCTDCQFLVFGRNDS
;
A
#
# COMPACT_ATOMS: atom_id res chain seq x y z
N MET A 1 1.40 -16.39 18.28
CA MET A 1 2.03 -15.08 18.52
C MET A 1 1.22 -14.07 17.74
N ASP A 2 0.76 -13.01 18.39
CA ASP A 2 -0.09 -12.01 17.73
C ASP A 2 0.81 -11.03 16.98
N THR A 3 0.60 -10.90 15.66
CA THR A 3 1.28 -9.88 14.84
C THR A 3 0.51 -8.56 14.89
N TYR A 4 1.13 -7.44 14.50
CA TYR A 4 0.43 -6.16 14.42
C TYR A 4 -0.88 -6.25 13.60
N LEU A 5 -0.88 -7.02 12.50
CA LEU A 5 -2.05 -7.26 11.66
C LEU A 5 -3.17 -8.01 12.42
N THR A 6 -2.83 -9.03 13.20
CA THR A 6 -3.79 -9.82 13.97
C THR A 6 -4.35 -9.02 15.15
N VAL A 7 -3.51 -8.24 15.84
CA VAL A 7 -3.93 -7.38 16.96
C VAL A 7 -4.88 -6.29 16.49
N HIS A 8 -4.56 -5.63 15.37
CA HIS A 8 -5.36 -4.51 14.84
C HIS A 8 -6.44 -4.96 13.85
N ARG A 9 -6.58 -6.28 13.62
CA ARG A 9 -7.55 -6.89 12.70
C ARG A 9 -7.55 -6.25 11.31
N ILE A 10 -6.37 -5.97 10.79
CA ILE A 10 -6.21 -5.36 9.47
C ILE A 10 -6.46 -6.43 8.42
N THR A 11 -7.60 -6.32 7.73
CA THR A 11 -8.00 -7.24 6.65
C THR A 11 -8.52 -6.45 5.47
N PHE A 12 -8.09 -6.84 4.26
CA PHE A 12 -8.70 -6.32 3.03
C PHE A 12 -10.01 -7.07 2.73
N PRO A 13 -11.01 -6.39 2.14
CA PRO A 13 -12.23 -7.07 1.71
C PRO A 13 -11.90 -8.14 0.67
N VAL A 14 -12.36 -9.37 0.91
CA VAL A 14 -12.25 -10.49 -0.02
C VAL A 14 -13.61 -10.69 -0.67
N PRO A 15 -13.72 -10.64 -2.02
CA PRO A 15 -14.97 -10.92 -2.70
C PRO A 15 -15.49 -12.32 -2.33
N GLU A 16 -16.76 -12.44 -1.90
CA GLU A 16 -17.35 -13.73 -1.48
C GLU A 16 -17.39 -14.76 -2.63
N LYS A 17 -17.50 -14.27 -3.87
CA LYS A 17 -17.52 -15.07 -5.10
C LYS A 17 -16.67 -14.38 -6.16
N GLU A 18 -16.18 -15.18 -7.09
CA GLU A 18 -15.57 -14.70 -8.33
C GLU A 18 -16.53 -13.71 -9.02
N ASN A 19 -16.05 -12.50 -9.33
CA ASN A 19 -16.81 -11.34 -9.85
C ASN A 19 -17.73 -10.61 -8.86
N SER A 20 -17.62 -10.83 -7.55
CA SER A 20 -18.29 -9.95 -6.59
C SER A 20 -17.58 -8.60 -6.53
N LYS A 21 -18.37 -7.53 -6.44
CA LYS A 21 -17.87 -6.16 -6.37
C LYS A 21 -17.26 -5.84 -5.01
N ILE A 22 -16.31 -4.92 -4.99
CA ILE A 22 -15.62 -4.50 -3.77
C ILE A 22 -16.25 -3.21 -3.26
N LYS A 23 -16.77 -3.24 -2.02
CA LYS A 23 -17.30 -2.05 -1.37
C LYS A 23 -16.21 -1.00 -1.17
N THR A 24 -16.49 0.21 -1.66
CA THR A 24 -15.53 1.32 -1.69
C THR A 24 -14.98 1.63 -0.30
N MET A 25 -15.86 1.86 0.67
CA MET A 25 -15.42 2.29 2.01
C MET A 25 -14.71 1.18 2.80
N GLU A 26 -15.09 -0.08 2.61
CA GLU A 26 -14.39 -1.21 3.24
C GLU A 26 -12.96 -1.33 2.71
N PHE A 27 -12.76 -1.17 1.40
CA PHE A 27 -11.44 -1.16 0.78
C PHE A 27 -10.58 0.04 1.22
N LEU A 28 -11.14 1.25 1.22
CA LEU A 28 -10.40 2.46 1.60
C LEU A 28 -10.04 2.46 3.10
N SER A 29 -10.90 1.91 3.95
CA SER A 29 -10.59 1.71 5.37
C SER A 29 -9.42 0.75 5.55
N ALA A 30 -9.44 -0.40 4.86
CA ALA A 30 -8.35 -1.36 4.90
C ALA A 30 -7.01 -0.76 4.41
N CYS A 31 -7.04 0.04 3.35
CA CYS A 31 -5.85 0.77 2.89
C CYS A 31 -5.31 1.74 3.95
N SER A 32 -6.21 2.45 4.64
CA SER A 32 -5.84 3.41 5.69
C SER A 32 -5.25 2.72 6.92
N ASP A 33 -5.79 1.57 7.30
CA ASP A 33 -5.25 0.77 8.40
C ASP A 33 -3.88 0.17 8.02
N PHE A 34 -3.74 -0.30 6.79
CA PHE A 34 -2.45 -0.77 6.28
C PHE A 34 -1.38 0.33 6.29
N LEU A 35 -1.75 1.59 6.02
CA LEU A 35 -0.82 2.71 6.12
C LEU A 35 -0.29 2.95 7.54
N LYS A 36 -1.10 2.69 8.58
CA LYS A 36 -0.64 2.79 9.97
C LYS A 36 0.49 1.80 10.26
N LEU A 37 0.44 0.61 9.67
CA LEU A 37 1.53 -0.36 9.74
C LEU A 37 2.79 0.16 9.03
N ILE A 38 2.64 0.77 7.85
CA ILE A 38 3.78 1.32 7.10
C ILE A 38 4.46 2.48 7.85
N ASP A 39 3.69 3.31 8.54
CA ASP A 39 4.22 4.43 9.33
C ASP A 39 5.17 3.96 10.44
N LEU A 40 4.98 2.75 10.96
CA LEU A 40 5.88 2.11 11.93
C LEU A 40 7.25 1.74 11.33
N LEU A 41 7.35 1.56 10.01
CA LEU A 41 8.61 1.25 9.33
C LEU A 41 9.53 2.49 9.20
N GLY A 42 9.02 3.67 9.55
CA GLY A 42 9.80 4.90 9.69
C GLY A 42 9.71 5.87 8.51
N LYS A 43 10.39 7.02 8.69
CA LYS A 43 10.25 8.21 7.82
C LYS A 43 10.60 7.99 6.35
N SER A 44 11.39 6.96 6.03
CA SER A 44 11.75 6.64 4.65
C SER A 44 10.54 6.22 3.79
N PHE A 45 9.44 5.78 4.41
CA PHE A 45 8.18 5.51 3.72
C PHE A 45 7.24 6.72 3.62
N ALA A 46 7.60 7.88 4.19
CA ALA A 46 6.75 9.07 4.14
C ALA A 46 6.30 9.46 2.72
N PRO A 47 7.14 9.39 1.67
CA PRO A 47 6.68 9.66 0.30
C PRO A 47 5.61 8.67 -0.18
N ALA A 48 5.74 7.39 0.14
CA ALA A 48 4.77 6.36 -0.22
C ALA A 48 3.46 6.54 0.57
N ILE A 49 3.55 6.84 1.87
CA ILE A 49 2.38 7.14 2.73
C ILE A 49 1.62 8.35 2.19
N TYR A 50 2.33 9.40 1.78
CA TYR A 50 1.72 10.61 1.22
C TYR A 50 0.99 10.32 -0.10
N ASP A 51 1.61 9.58 -1.03
CA ASP A 51 0.99 9.21 -2.31
C ASP A 51 -0.28 8.37 -2.10
N ILE A 52 -0.20 7.33 -1.27
CA ILE A 52 -1.33 6.44 -0.97
C ILE A 52 -2.46 7.22 -0.29
N SER A 53 -2.15 8.03 0.73
CA SER A 53 -3.15 8.84 1.44
C SER A 53 -3.85 9.83 0.52
N GLY A 54 -3.10 10.45 -0.40
CA GLY A 54 -3.67 11.35 -1.41
C GLY A 54 -4.61 10.63 -2.38
N ASN A 55 -4.29 9.40 -2.77
CA ASN A 55 -5.16 8.60 -3.63
C ASN A 55 -6.42 8.13 -2.89
N ILE A 56 -6.32 7.72 -1.62
CA ILE A 56 -7.48 7.41 -0.76
C ILE A 56 -8.41 8.63 -0.67
N ALA A 57 -7.86 9.82 -0.42
CA ALA A 57 -8.65 11.05 -0.32
C ALA A 57 -9.40 11.39 -1.61
N LYS A 58 -8.76 11.23 -2.78
CA LYS A 58 -9.43 11.46 -4.08
C LYS A 58 -10.62 10.52 -4.29
N ILE A 59 -10.44 9.22 -4.02
CA ILE A 59 -11.51 8.21 -4.17
C ILE A 59 -12.63 8.49 -3.16
N THR A 60 -12.28 8.84 -1.92
CA THR A 60 -13.25 9.20 -0.87
C THR A 60 -14.08 10.42 -1.27
N ASN A 61 -13.47 11.45 -1.85
CA ASN A 61 -14.19 12.64 -2.30
C ASN A 61 -15.20 12.28 -3.41
N VAL A 62 -14.79 11.48 -4.40
CA VAL A 62 -15.71 11.03 -5.46
C VAL A 62 -16.83 10.16 -4.88
N TYR A 63 -16.53 9.27 -3.94
CA TYR A 63 -17.55 8.49 -3.24
C TYR A 63 -18.59 9.37 -2.56
N GLN A 64 -18.17 10.45 -1.89
CA GLN A 64 -19.05 11.37 -1.16
C GLN A 64 -19.97 12.20 -2.06
N ASP A 65 -19.66 12.34 -3.35
CA ASP A 65 -20.54 13.02 -4.30
C ASP A 65 -21.87 12.26 -4.49
N ASP A 66 -21.84 10.92 -4.41
CA ASP A 66 -23.03 10.05 -4.49
C ASP A 66 -22.72 8.65 -3.91
N CYS A 67 -22.90 8.49 -2.60
CA CYS A 67 -22.53 7.27 -1.87
C CYS A 67 -23.28 6.02 -2.36
N ASP A 68 -24.52 6.16 -2.83
CA ASP A 68 -25.35 5.05 -3.29
C ASP A 68 -24.88 4.57 -4.66
N LYS A 69 -24.58 5.52 -5.56
CA LYS A 69 -24.05 5.21 -6.89
C LYS A 69 -22.64 4.61 -6.83
N TYR A 70 -21.84 5.03 -5.85
CA TYR A 70 -20.44 4.63 -5.71
C TYR A 70 -20.19 3.64 -4.58
N GLU A 71 -21.22 2.89 -4.16
CA GLU A 71 -21.10 1.85 -3.12
C GLU A 71 -19.93 0.90 -3.41
N TYR A 72 -19.69 0.59 -4.69
CA TYR A 72 -18.63 -0.29 -5.15
C TYR A 72 -17.61 0.41 -6.05
N LEU A 73 -16.34 -0.01 -5.95
CA LEU A 73 -15.23 0.54 -6.74
C LEU A 73 -15.45 0.36 -8.24
N GLU A 74 -15.99 -0.80 -8.65
CA GLU A 74 -16.27 -1.11 -10.04
C GLU A 74 -17.33 -0.17 -10.63
N ASP A 75 -18.37 0.16 -9.86
CA ASP A 75 -19.43 1.08 -10.30
C ASP A 75 -18.89 2.50 -10.45
N MET A 76 -18.02 2.94 -9.52
CA MET A 76 -17.35 4.22 -9.60
C MET A 76 -16.50 4.35 -10.89
N VAL A 77 -15.70 3.34 -11.21
CA VAL A 77 -14.87 3.32 -12.42
C VAL A 77 -15.72 3.31 -13.69
N LEU A 78 -16.80 2.51 -13.72
CA LEU A 78 -17.70 2.45 -14.87
C LEU A 78 -18.45 3.77 -15.07
N ALA A 79 -18.89 4.42 -14.00
CA ALA A 79 -19.57 5.71 -14.04
C ALA A 79 -18.65 6.82 -14.56
N GLU A 80 -17.42 6.92 -14.04
CA GLU A 80 -16.46 7.92 -14.52
C GLU A 80 -16.18 7.77 -16.02
N ARG A 81 -16.04 6.53 -16.51
CA ARG A 81 -15.84 6.25 -17.93
C ARG A 81 -16.99 6.77 -18.79
N VAL A 82 -18.23 6.60 -18.36
CA VAL A 82 -19.42 7.10 -19.08
C VAL A 82 -19.49 8.63 -19.04
N GLU A 83 -19.09 9.23 -17.93
CA GLU A 83 -19.08 10.68 -17.71
C GLU A 83 -17.88 11.40 -18.34
N GLY A 84 -16.91 10.67 -18.91
CA GLY A 84 -15.66 11.23 -19.41
C GLY A 84 -14.76 11.79 -18.30
N LYS A 85 -14.93 11.31 -17.07
CA LYS A 85 -14.08 11.59 -15.91
C LYS A 85 -13.07 10.45 -15.71
N GLN A 86 -12.06 10.71 -14.87
CA GLN A 86 -11.01 9.72 -14.59
C GLN A 86 -10.32 9.92 -13.23
N LEU A 87 -10.85 10.78 -12.36
CA LEU A 87 -10.16 11.18 -11.13
C LEU A 87 -10.03 9.99 -10.16
N ALA A 88 -11.15 9.31 -9.88
CA ALA A 88 -11.14 8.14 -9.02
C ALA A 88 -10.49 6.93 -9.69
N THR A 89 -10.67 6.77 -11.00
CA THR A 89 -10.08 5.69 -11.80
C THR A 89 -8.55 5.77 -11.78
N ASP A 90 -7.99 6.97 -12.01
CA ASP A 90 -6.55 7.20 -11.92
C ASP A 90 -6.05 7.02 -10.48
N ALA A 91 -6.77 7.56 -9.49
CA ALA A 91 -6.41 7.42 -8.08
C ALA A 91 -6.40 5.94 -7.64
N LEU A 92 -7.40 5.15 -8.03
CA LEU A 92 -7.49 3.73 -7.73
C LEU A 92 -6.39 2.93 -8.44
N MET A 93 -6.05 3.29 -9.68
CA MET A 93 -4.93 2.67 -10.39
C MET A 93 -3.60 2.88 -9.66
N TRP A 94 -3.30 4.11 -9.23
CA TRP A 94 -2.09 4.43 -8.49
C TRP A 94 -2.07 3.79 -7.10
N LEU A 95 -3.20 3.82 -6.40
CA LEU A 95 -3.37 3.13 -5.12
C LEU A 95 -3.06 1.63 -5.24
N ARG A 96 -3.63 0.94 -6.24
CA ARG A 96 -3.35 -0.48 -6.48
C ARG A 96 -1.87 -0.75 -6.76
N ARG A 97 -1.19 0.10 -7.54
CA ARG A 97 0.23 -0.04 -7.83
C ARG A 97 1.09 0.14 -6.58
N ALA A 98 0.76 1.11 -5.73
CA ALA A 98 1.46 1.35 -4.47
C ALA A 98 1.26 0.19 -3.48
N LEU A 99 0.04 -0.35 -3.37
CA LEU A 99 -0.23 -1.55 -2.57
C LEU A 99 0.54 -2.77 -3.08
N ASN A 100 0.58 -2.98 -4.40
CA ASN A 100 1.35 -4.09 -5.00
C ASN A 100 2.85 -3.98 -4.67
N PHE A 101 3.41 -2.77 -4.67
CA PHE A 101 4.78 -2.54 -4.23
C PHE A 101 5.00 -2.92 -2.76
N LEU A 102 4.09 -2.51 -1.86
CA LEU A 102 4.20 -2.81 -0.43
C LEU A 102 4.03 -4.32 -0.15
N ILE A 103 3.11 -4.99 -0.85
CA ILE A 103 2.94 -6.45 -0.76
C ILE A 103 4.22 -7.16 -1.18
N ALA A 104 4.78 -6.83 -2.36
CA ALA A 104 6.03 -7.42 -2.83
C ALA A 104 7.20 -7.18 -1.86
N PHE A 105 7.26 -6.00 -1.23
CA PHE A 105 8.24 -5.71 -0.19
C PHE A 105 8.09 -6.63 1.03
N PHE A 106 6.88 -6.81 1.54
CA PHE A 106 6.63 -7.70 2.68
C PHE A 106 6.83 -9.18 2.33
N GLU A 107 6.48 -9.61 1.12
CA GLU A 107 6.74 -10.97 0.65
C GLU A 107 8.23 -11.28 0.67
N LEU A 108 9.05 -10.43 0.03
CA LEU A 108 10.51 -10.57 0.04
C LEU A 108 11.06 -10.65 1.45
N LEU A 109 10.58 -9.78 2.34
CA LEU A 109 11.01 -9.72 3.74
C LEU A 109 10.60 -10.97 4.55
N CYS A 110 9.38 -11.48 4.35
CA CYS A 110 8.87 -12.65 5.06
C CYS A 110 9.51 -13.96 4.58
N THR A 111 9.95 -14.00 3.32
CA THR A 111 10.62 -15.17 2.73
C THR A 111 12.14 -15.14 2.85
N ASP A 112 12.72 -14.09 3.43
CA ASP A 112 14.17 -13.99 3.60
C ASP A 112 14.70 -14.97 4.64
N GLU A 113 15.41 -15.99 4.18
CA GLU A 113 16.13 -16.95 5.04
C GLU A 113 17.55 -16.48 5.40
N SER A 114 18.07 -15.44 4.72
CA SER A 114 19.46 -14.99 4.86
C SER A 114 19.70 -14.14 6.12
N LYS A 115 18.63 -13.81 6.86
CA LYS A 115 18.63 -12.89 8.02
C LYS A 115 19.24 -11.53 7.67
N GLN A 116 19.06 -11.07 6.42
CA GLN A 116 19.62 -9.80 5.99
C GLN A 116 18.92 -8.65 6.71
N GLU A 117 19.70 -7.81 7.39
CA GLU A 117 19.17 -6.66 8.15
C GLU A 117 18.95 -5.41 7.28
N ASP A 118 19.51 -5.37 6.06
CA ASP A 118 19.30 -4.27 5.11
C ASP A 118 17.97 -4.40 4.38
N LEU A 119 16.93 -3.74 4.92
CA LEU A 119 15.63 -3.66 4.27
C LEU A 119 15.63 -2.79 3.01
N GLY A 120 16.65 -1.94 2.83
CA GLY A 120 16.82 -1.14 1.64
C GLY A 120 16.95 -2.00 0.38
N ALA A 121 17.53 -3.20 0.50
CA ALA A 121 17.59 -4.17 -0.59
C ALA A 121 16.19 -4.67 -1.00
N PHE A 122 15.37 -5.11 -0.04
CA PHE A 122 14.00 -5.56 -0.32
C PHE A 122 13.14 -4.44 -0.92
N VAL A 123 13.27 -3.21 -0.41
CA VAL A 123 12.56 -2.06 -0.98
C VAL A 123 12.96 -1.80 -2.43
N ARG A 124 14.26 -1.83 -2.74
CA ARG A 124 14.76 -1.62 -4.11
C ARG A 124 14.29 -2.71 -5.06
N GLU A 125 14.31 -3.96 -4.61
CA GLU A 125 13.85 -5.11 -5.40
C GLU A 125 12.35 -5.07 -5.65
N ALA A 126 11.54 -4.89 -4.60
CA ALA A 126 10.09 -4.74 -4.72
C ALA A 126 9.72 -3.59 -5.67
N TYR A 127 10.40 -2.45 -5.56
CA TYR A 127 10.17 -1.32 -6.46
C TYR A 127 10.49 -1.65 -7.91
N SER A 128 11.61 -2.33 -8.16
CA SER A 128 12.02 -2.74 -9.50
C SER A 128 11.00 -3.68 -10.15
N ASN A 129 10.43 -4.60 -9.37
CA ASN A 129 9.49 -5.62 -9.83
C ASN A 129 8.07 -5.09 -10.03
N THR A 130 7.73 -3.92 -9.48
CA THR A 130 6.34 -3.42 -9.44
C THR A 130 6.20 -2.00 -9.98
N LEU A 131 6.62 -1.00 -9.23
CA LEU A 131 6.23 0.40 -9.44
C LEU A 131 7.15 1.14 -10.43
N LYS A 132 8.42 0.70 -10.55
CA LYS A 132 9.45 1.36 -11.37
C LYS A 132 9.05 1.56 -12.83
N MET A 133 8.31 0.62 -13.41
CA MET A 133 7.88 0.71 -14.81
C MET A 133 6.90 1.86 -15.07
N TYR A 134 6.18 2.32 -14.04
CA TYR A 134 5.18 3.37 -14.15
C TYR A 134 5.73 4.76 -13.81
N HIS A 135 6.90 4.84 -13.16
CA HIS A 135 7.50 6.10 -12.74
C HIS A 135 8.32 6.78 -13.85
N GLY A 136 8.12 8.09 -13.99
CA GLY A 136 9.00 8.96 -14.77
C GLY A 136 10.38 9.11 -14.14
N TRP A 137 11.32 9.69 -14.89
CA TRP A 137 12.69 9.90 -14.45
C TRP A 137 12.83 10.67 -13.12
N ILE A 138 12.03 11.73 -12.90
CA ILE A 138 12.02 12.50 -11.66
C ILE A 138 11.59 11.64 -10.46
N THR A 139 10.49 10.90 -10.59
CA THR A 139 9.99 10.04 -9.50
C THR A 139 10.95 8.89 -9.20
N LYS A 140 11.62 8.35 -10.23
CA LYS A 140 12.72 7.37 -10.07
C LYS A 140 13.89 7.95 -9.29
N SER A 141 14.29 9.19 -9.59
CA SER A 141 15.36 9.88 -8.85
C SER A 141 14.97 10.14 -7.39
N LEU A 142 13.73 10.59 -7.14
CA LEU A 142 13.22 10.78 -5.78
C LEU A 142 13.26 9.46 -4.98
N PHE A 143 12.79 8.36 -5.59
CA PHE A 143 12.88 7.04 -4.99
C PHE A 143 14.32 6.68 -4.64
N ASN A 144 15.24 6.83 -5.58
CA ASN A 144 16.65 6.54 -5.33
C ASN A 144 17.21 7.40 -4.18
N VAL A 145 16.85 8.67 -4.06
CA VAL A 145 17.30 9.52 -2.93
C VAL A 145 16.75 8.99 -1.60
N CYS A 146 15.46 8.67 -1.53
CA CYS A 146 14.83 8.16 -0.29
C CYS A 146 15.39 6.80 0.16
N TYR A 147 15.83 5.96 -0.78
CA TYR A 147 16.22 4.58 -0.51
C TYR A 147 17.69 4.23 -0.84
N SER A 148 18.54 5.23 -1.15
CA SER A 148 19.99 5.03 -1.43
C SER A 148 20.90 5.08 -0.21
N GLN A 149 20.47 5.74 0.87
CA GLN A 149 21.33 6.05 2.02
C GLN A 149 20.70 5.74 3.38
N CYS A 150 19.54 5.11 3.40
CA CYS A 150 18.92 4.70 4.64
C CYS A 150 19.27 3.23 4.85
N PRO A 151 20.14 2.87 5.81
CA PRO A 151 19.97 1.58 6.45
C PRO A 151 18.57 1.68 7.06
N LEU A 152 17.56 1.13 6.38
CA LEU A 152 16.31 0.79 7.05
C LEU A 152 16.70 -0.35 8.00
N CYS A 153 17.36 -0.01 9.10
CA CYS A 153 17.36 -0.84 10.27
C CYS A 153 15.99 -0.54 10.89
N LEU A 154 15.03 -1.45 10.73
CA LEU A 154 13.94 -1.47 11.71
C LEU A 154 14.62 -1.48 13.07
N CYS A 155 14.25 -0.57 13.98
CA CYS A 155 14.65 -0.79 15.36
C CYS A 155 14.16 -2.20 15.75
N THR A 156 14.90 -2.91 16.58
CA THR A 156 14.55 -4.25 17.05
C THR A 156 13.08 -4.32 17.51
N ASP A 157 12.56 -3.24 18.11
CA ASP A 157 11.17 -3.13 18.55
C ASP A 157 10.16 -3.15 17.39
N CYS A 158 10.50 -2.58 16.23
CA CYS A 158 9.67 -2.65 15.03
C CYS A 158 9.77 -4.03 14.34
N GLN A 159 10.93 -4.71 14.42
CA GLN A 159 11.00 -6.10 14.00
C GLN A 159 10.12 -7.00 14.88
N PHE A 160 10.11 -6.77 16.19
CA PHE A 160 9.26 -7.49 17.14
C PHE A 160 7.76 -7.21 16.93
N LEU A 161 7.36 -5.95 16.78
CA LEU A 161 5.96 -5.55 16.60
C LEU A 161 5.36 -6.06 15.29
N VAL A 162 6.13 -6.05 14.19
CA VAL A 162 5.63 -6.47 12.88
C VAL A 162 5.78 -7.97 12.66
N PHE A 163 6.90 -8.58 13.09
CA PHE A 163 7.28 -9.94 12.70
C PHE A 163 7.39 -10.95 13.85
N GLY A 164 7.34 -10.52 15.12
CA GLY A 164 7.35 -11.43 16.27
C GLY A 164 8.52 -12.42 16.28
N ARG A 165 9.77 -11.98 16.11
CA ARG A 165 10.92 -12.89 16.18
C ARG A 165 11.14 -13.38 17.62
N ASN A 166 11.22 -14.70 17.80
CA ASN A 166 11.76 -15.31 19.01
C ASN A 166 13.28 -15.16 18.99
N ASP A 167 13.83 -14.42 19.95
CA ASP A 167 15.22 -14.62 20.34
C ASP A 167 15.27 -15.91 21.19
N SER A 168 15.90 -16.96 20.65
CA SER A 168 16.22 -18.19 21.36
C SER A 168 17.66 -18.59 21.05
#